data_AF-A0A4Q3SKW8-F1
#
_entry.id   AF-A0A4Q3SKW8-F1
#
_cell.length_a   1.000
_cell.length_b   1.000
_cell.length_c   1.000
_cell.angle_alpha   90.00
_cell.angle_beta   90.00
_cell.angle_gamma   90.00
#
_symmetry.space_group_name_H-M   'P 1'
#
loop_
_entity.id
_entity.type
_entity.pdbx_description
1 polymer ?
#
loop_
_entity_poly.entity_id
_entity_poly.type
_entity_poly.pdbx_seq_one_letter_code
_entity_poly.pdbx_strand_id
1 'polypeptide(L)'
;MIAIGVVVRPAGFQDLEALHALALTAGLGMTNLPPCRERLSALLAASVAALAGERKAGSQILLVMEAAGEVVGTGCIFPSVGGDWPFYSYRIGRLRQTSQALGKVVENTILTPVNDYDGSAEVGGLFVRPGLRGVAGGRLMARSRYLFMAQHRDWFGDRVVSELRGYQDI
;
A
#
# COMPACT_ATOMS: atom_id res chain seq x y z
N MET A 1 13.46 -28.73 15.12
CA MET A 1 12.61 -28.11 14.09
C MET A 1 13.36 -26.94 13.52
N ILE A 2 13.84 -27.01 12.29
CA ILE A 2 14.45 -25.85 11.62
C ILE A 2 13.28 -24.92 11.31
N ALA A 3 13.19 -23.79 12.02
CA ALA A 3 12.26 -22.73 11.65
C ALA A 3 12.59 -22.33 10.21
N ILE A 4 11.66 -22.53 9.29
CA ILE A 4 11.84 -22.12 7.90
C ILE A 4 12.12 -20.62 7.92
N GLY A 5 13.34 -20.24 7.52
CA GLY A 5 13.76 -18.85 7.48
C GLY A 5 12.85 -18.08 6.54
N VAL A 6 12.35 -16.94 7.02
CA VAL A 6 11.56 -16.00 6.21
C VAL A 6 12.43 -14.81 5.88
N VAL A 7 12.50 -14.46 4.60
CA VAL A 7 13.27 -13.31 4.10
C VAL A 7 12.33 -12.34 3.41
N VAL A 8 12.50 -11.05 3.66
CA VAL A 8 11.85 -9.99 2.88
C VAL A 8 12.90 -9.35 1.99
N ARG A 9 12.61 -9.25 0.70
CA ARG A 9 13.52 -8.68 -0.31
C ARG A 9 12.74 -7.87 -1.34
N PRO A 10 13.41 -6.97 -2.09
CA PRO A 10 12.83 -6.40 -3.29
C PRO A 10 12.37 -7.48 -4.28
N ALA A 11 11.24 -7.23 -4.91
CA ALA A 11 10.71 -8.08 -5.96
C ALA A 11 11.48 -7.86 -7.27
N GLY A 12 11.69 -8.93 -8.03
CA GLY A 12 12.25 -8.90 -9.38
C GLY A 12 11.31 -9.55 -10.40
N PHE A 13 11.71 -9.54 -11.68
CA PHE A 13 10.92 -10.12 -12.77
C PHE A 13 10.66 -11.62 -12.59
N GLN A 14 11.55 -12.34 -11.91
CA GLN A 14 11.37 -13.75 -11.56
C GLN A 14 10.17 -14.00 -10.64
N ASP A 15 9.70 -12.98 -9.92
CA ASP A 15 8.58 -13.10 -8.98
C ASP A 15 7.22 -12.86 -9.64
N LEU A 16 7.17 -12.53 -10.94
CA LEU A 16 5.95 -12.12 -11.65
C LEU A 16 4.82 -13.14 -11.51
N GLU A 17 5.10 -14.42 -11.77
CA GLU A 17 4.07 -15.47 -11.69
C GLU A 17 3.60 -15.71 -10.26
N ALA A 18 4.49 -15.61 -9.28
CA ALA A 18 4.13 -15.77 -7.87
C ALA A 18 3.29 -14.58 -7.36
N LEU A 19 3.65 -13.36 -7.73
CA LEU A 19 2.86 -12.16 -7.45
C LEU A 19 1.47 -12.24 -8.10
N HIS A 20 1.38 -12.74 -9.33
CA HIS A 20 0.12 -12.96 -10.02
C HIS A 20 -0.75 -13.99 -9.30
N ALA A 21 -0.17 -15.11 -8.83
CA ALA A 21 -0.89 -16.10 -8.03
C ALA A 21 -1.37 -15.54 -6.68
N LEU A 22 -0.57 -14.70 -6.01
CA LEU A 22 -0.99 -13.99 -4.80
C LEU A 22 -2.14 -13.01 -5.10
N ALA A 23 -2.09 -12.29 -6.22
CA ALA A 23 -3.13 -11.36 -6.64
C ALA A 23 -4.48 -12.06 -6.84
N LEU A 24 -4.50 -13.22 -7.49
CA LEU A 24 -5.71 -14.04 -7.65
C LEU A 24 -6.27 -14.50 -6.31
N THR A 25 -5.42 -14.78 -5.33
CA THR A 25 -5.83 -15.22 -3.98
C THR A 25 -6.32 -14.07 -3.10
N ALA A 26 -5.79 -12.86 -3.28
CA ALA A 26 -6.10 -11.70 -2.44
C ALA A 26 -7.51 -11.12 -2.67
N GLY A 27 -8.22 -11.60 -3.70
CA GLY A 27 -9.55 -11.17 -4.06
C GLY A 27 -9.58 -9.76 -4.66
N LEU A 28 -10.79 -9.32 -5.02
CA LEU A 28 -11.02 -7.98 -5.57
C LEU A 28 -10.66 -6.89 -4.55
N GLY A 29 -10.29 -5.71 -5.04
CA GLY A 29 -10.03 -4.53 -4.20
C GLY A 29 -8.59 -4.27 -3.79
N MET A 30 -7.59 -5.09 -4.17
CA MET A 30 -6.19 -4.63 -4.15
C MET A 30 -5.86 -3.94 -5.48
N THR A 31 -5.89 -2.61 -5.49
CA THR A 31 -5.41 -1.83 -6.65
C THR A 31 -3.90 -1.98 -6.86
N ASN A 32 -3.16 -2.13 -5.76
CA ASN A 32 -1.69 -2.22 -5.72
C ASN A 32 -1.15 -3.65 -5.95
N LEU A 33 -2.03 -4.65 -6.07
CA LEU A 33 -1.69 -6.04 -6.43
C LEU A 33 -2.73 -6.57 -7.45
N PRO A 34 -2.72 -6.06 -8.69
CA PRO A 34 -3.73 -6.42 -9.67
C PRO A 34 -3.54 -7.86 -10.18
N PRO A 35 -4.61 -8.64 -10.41
CA PRO A 35 -4.54 -9.96 -11.05
C PRO A 35 -4.35 -9.81 -12.57
N CYS A 36 -3.32 -9.08 -12.98
CA CYS A 36 -3.01 -8.76 -14.38
C CYS A 36 -1.50 -8.73 -14.56
N ARG A 37 -0.95 -9.68 -15.34
CA ARG A 37 0.49 -9.84 -15.57
C ARG A 37 1.14 -8.61 -16.18
N GLU A 38 0.49 -7.99 -17.17
CA GLU A 38 1.01 -6.79 -17.84
C GLU A 38 1.21 -5.65 -16.85
N ARG A 39 0.20 -5.39 -16.01
CA ARG A 39 0.27 -4.40 -14.95
C ARG A 39 1.34 -4.75 -13.92
N LEU A 40 1.39 -5.99 -13.44
CA LEU A 40 2.42 -6.44 -12.49
C LEU A 40 3.83 -6.31 -13.06
N SER A 41 4.03 -6.63 -14.34
CA SER A 41 5.32 -6.46 -15.03
C SER A 41 5.74 -4.99 -15.09
N ALA A 42 4.81 -4.08 -15.40
CA ALA A 42 5.08 -2.64 -15.37
C ALA A 42 5.44 -2.14 -13.96
N LEU A 43 4.73 -2.63 -12.93
CA LEU A 43 5.01 -2.31 -11.53
C LEU A 43 6.39 -2.82 -11.09
N LEU A 44 6.78 -4.04 -11.49
CA LEU A 44 8.11 -4.60 -11.26
C LEU A 44 9.19 -3.78 -11.97
N ALA A 45 8.99 -3.42 -13.24
CA ALA A 45 9.91 -2.59 -13.99
C ALA A 45 10.16 -1.25 -13.30
N ALA A 46 9.10 -0.57 -12.85
CA ALA A 46 9.21 0.68 -12.11
C ALA A 46 9.96 0.52 -10.78
N SER A 47 9.67 -0.54 -10.03
CA SER A 47 10.36 -0.85 -8.77
C SER A 47 11.85 -1.13 -8.98
N VAL A 48 12.21 -1.92 -10.00
CA VAL A 48 13.60 -2.24 -10.33
C VAL A 48 14.36 -0.98 -10.76
N ALA A 49 13.77 -0.15 -11.62
CA ALA A 49 14.36 1.11 -12.05
C ALA A 49 14.57 2.08 -10.88
N ALA A 50 13.57 2.22 -10.00
CA ALA A 50 13.68 3.04 -8.80
C ALA A 50 14.85 2.57 -7.91
N LEU A 51 14.93 1.26 -7.63
CA LEU A 51 16.01 0.68 -6.83
C LEU A 51 17.40 0.83 -7.49
N ALA A 52 17.46 0.93 -8.82
CA ALA A 52 18.70 1.21 -9.57
C ALA A 52 19.09 2.71 -9.56
N GLY A 53 18.26 3.59 -8.99
CA GLY A 53 18.53 5.03 -8.88
C GLY A 53 17.67 5.92 -9.79
N GLU A 54 16.75 5.36 -10.58
CA GLU A 54 15.79 6.15 -11.38
C GLU A 54 14.58 6.55 -10.53
N ARG A 55 14.84 7.45 -9.58
CA ARG A 55 13.91 7.93 -8.55
C ARG A 55 12.79 8.81 -9.12
N LYS A 56 11.78 8.25 -9.79
CA LYS A 56 10.62 9.03 -10.25
C LYS A 56 9.53 9.11 -9.19
N ALA A 57 8.89 10.27 -9.07
CA ALA A 57 7.66 10.42 -8.28
C ALA A 57 6.62 9.38 -8.77
N GLY A 58 5.93 8.70 -7.84
CA GLY A 58 4.99 7.62 -8.17
C GLY A 58 5.60 6.23 -8.43
N SER A 59 6.93 6.08 -8.50
CA SER A 59 7.55 4.76 -8.68
C SER A 59 7.47 3.94 -7.39
N GLN A 60 6.48 3.06 -7.31
CA GLN A 60 6.32 2.18 -6.15
C GLN A 60 7.43 1.13 -6.08
N ILE A 61 7.85 0.81 -4.86
CA ILE A 61 8.80 -0.25 -4.56
C ILE A 61 8.02 -1.48 -4.13
N LEU A 62 8.21 -2.61 -4.81
CA LEU A 62 7.60 -3.88 -4.46
C LEU A 62 8.57 -4.71 -3.63
N LEU A 63 8.06 -5.26 -2.54
CA LEU A 63 8.72 -6.25 -1.70
C LEU A 63 7.96 -7.57 -1.78
N VAL A 64 8.71 -8.67 -1.69
CA VAL A 64 8.17 -10.01 -1.52
C VAL A 64 8.69 -10.63 -0.24
N MET A 65 7.86 -11.48 0.37
CA MET A 65 8.25 -12.38 1.43
C MET A 65 8.49 -13.75 0.83
N GLU A 66 9.67 -14.29 1.07
CA GLU A 66 10.07 -15.63 0.64
C GLU A 66 10.23 -16.54 1.86
N ALA A 67 9.69 -17.76 1.77
CA ALA A 67 9.85 -18.82 2.76
C ALA A 67 10.07 -20.14 2.02
N ALA A 68 11.14 -20.86 2.34
CA ALA A 68 11.52 -22.11 1.66
C ALA A 68 11.59 -22.01 0.12
N GLY A 69 12.05 -20.87 -0.41
CA GLY A 69 12.13 -20.63 -1.86
C GLY A 69 10.82 -20.21 -2.52
N GLU A 70 9.70 -20.15 -1.78
CA GLU A 70 8.41 -19.71 -2.30
C GLU A 70 8.07 -18.29 -1.88
N VAL A 71 7.54 -17.50 -2.80
CA VAL A 71 6.94 -16.20 -2.50
C VAL A 71 5.56 -16.40 -1.85
N VAL A 72 5.48 -16.00 -0.58
CA VAL A 72 4.32 -16.24 0.31
C VAL A 72 3.61 -14.97 0.75
N GLY A 73 4.16 -13.81 0.40
CA GLY A 73 3.57 -12.52 0.70
C GLY A 73 4.20 -11.39 -0.09
N THR A 74 3.58 -10.23 -0.01
CA THR A 74 3.99 -9.02 -0.73
C THR A 74 3.62 -7.78 0.08
N GLY A 75 4.28 -6.67 -0.23
CA GLY A 75 4.00 -5.34 0.28
C GLY A 75 4.61 -4.31 -0.66
N CYS A 76 4.01 -3.13 -0.74
CA CYS A 76 4.57 -2.03 -1.53
C CYS A 76 4.76 -0.78 -0.68
N ILE A 77 5.65 0.08 -1.17
CA ILE A 77 5.96 1.40 -0.61
C ILE A 77 5.91 2.40 -1.77
N PHE A 78 5.18 3.48 -1.57
CA PHE A 78 5.19 4.62 -2.48
C PHE A 78 6.08 5.71 -1.87
N PRO A 79 7.15 6.14 -2.57
CA PRO A 79 8.02 7.21 -2.09
C PRO A 79 7.26 8.51 -1.80
N SER A 80 6.36 8.86 -2.71
CA SER A 80 5.47 10.01 -2.64
C SER A 80 4.20 9.72 -3.42
N VAL A 81 3.05 9.92 -2.79
CA VAL A 81 1.74 10.00 -3.47
C VAL A 81 1.52 11.40 -4.02
N GLY A 82 0.53 11.59 -4.89
CA GLY A 82 0.25 12.91 -5.47
C GLY A 82 1.21 13.36 -6.57
N GLY A 83 2.03 12.45 -7.11
CA GLY A 83 3.08 12.76 -8.10
C GLY A 83 2.51 13.00 -9.51
N ASP A 84 2.20 11.91 -10.22
CA ASP A 84 1.63 12.00 -11.58
C ASP A 84 0.19 12.54 -11.58
N TRP A 85 -0.55 12.24 -10.51
CA TRP A 85 -1.93 12.65 -10.29
C TRP A 85 -2.15 12.96 -8.81
N PRO A 86 -3.05 13.90 -8.45
CA PRO A 86 -3.37 14.20 -7.07
C PRO A 86 -3.86 12.96 -6.31
N PHE A 87 -3.46 12.84 -5.05
CA PHE A 87 -3.95 11.82 -4.13
C PHE A 87 -5.26 12.29 -3.51
N TYR A 88 -6.38 11.80 -4.02
CA TYR A 88 -7.71 12.20 -3.57
C TYR A 88 -8.14 11.47 -2.30
N SER A 89 -8.69 12.21 -1.34
CA SER A 89 -9.35 11.66 -0.16
C SER A 89 -10.57 12.51 0.23
N TYR A 90 -11.43 11.99 1.11
CA TYR A 90 -12.53 12.76 1.70
C TYR A 90 -12.19 13.16 3.14
N ARG A 91 -12.17 14.46 3.40
CA ARG A 91 -12.11 14.98 4.77
C ARG A 91 -13.51 14.93 5.38
N ILE A 92 -13.63 14.27 6.54
CA ILE A 92 -14.87 14.22 7.32
C ILE A 92 -14.98 15.51 8.14
N GLY A 93 -15.98 16.33 7.83
CA GLY A 93 -16.29 17.57 8.52
C GLY A 93 -17.64 17.51 9.24
N ARG A 94 -17.88 18.48 10.11
CA ARG A 94 -19.16 18.67 10.81
C ARG A 94 -19.74 20.03 10.45
N LEU A 95 -20.96 20.04 9.95
CA LEU A 95 -21.71 21.26 9.63
C LEU A 95 -22.86 21.42 10.63
N ARG A 96 -22.78 22.44 11.48
CA ARG A 96 -23.84 22.80 12.44
C ARG A 96 -24.60 24.01 11.93
N GLN A 97 -25.91 23.85 11.75
CA GLN A 97 -26.79 24.91 11.27
C GLN A 97 -27.85 25.20 12.33
N THR A 98 -28.11 26.48 12.57
CA THR A 98 -29.15 26.93 13.52
C THR A 98 -30.21 27.71 12.77
N SER A 99 -31.47 27.27 12.88
CA SER A 99 -32.63 28.01 12.39
C SER A 99 -33.30 28.69 13.57
N GLN A 100 -33.15 30.02 13.67
CA GLN A 100 -33.78 30.81 14.73
C GLN A 100 -35.31 30.80 14.59
N ALA A 101 -35.84 30.94 13.38
CA ALA A 101 -37.27 30.93 13.11
C ALA A 101 -37.97 29.62 13.52
N LEU A 102 -37.24 28.50 13.48
CA LEU A 102 -37.76 27.19 13.87
C LEU A 102 -37.30 26.75 15.27
N GLY A 103 -36.44 27.53 15.94
CA GLY A 103 -35.82 27.15 17.21
C GLY A 103 -35.03 25.83 17.15
N LYS A 104 -34.47 25.48 15.99
CA LYS A 104 -33.82 24.17 15.74
C LYS A 104 -32.33 24.30 15.45
N VAL A 105 -31.59 23.30 15.89
CA VAL A 105 -30.18 23.09 15.55
C VAL A 105 -30.06 21.73 14.85
N VAL A 106 -29.40 21.69 13.70
CA VAL A 106 -29.13 20.47 12.93
C VAL A 106 -27.62 20.33 12.77
N GLU A 107 -27.12 19.12 12.97
CA GLU A 107 -25.71 18.78 12.81
C GLU A 107 -25.58 17.67 11.78
N ASN A 108 -24.86 17.95 10.70
CA ASN A 108 -24.63 17.03 9.60
C ASN A 108 -23.14 16.70 9.50
N THR A 109 -22.84 15.45 9.12
CA THR A 109 -21.51 15.05 8.67
C THR A 109 -21.38 15.37 7.18
N ILE A 110 -20.31 16.05 6.80
CA ILE A 110 -20.00 16.36 5.40
C ILE A 110 -18.70 15.67 4.98
N LEU A 111 -18.64 15.27 3.71
CA LEU A 111 -17.43 14.75 3.09
C LEU A 111 -16.95 15.78 2.06
N THR A 112 -15.74 16.29 2.24
CA THR A 112 -15.13 17.25 1.32
C THR A 112 -13.98 16.59 0.58
N PRO A 113 -13.99 16.52 -0.76
CA PRO A 113 -12.86 16.00 -1.52
C PRO A 113 -11.65 16.93 -1.36
N VAL A 114 -10.49 16.35 -1.04
CA VAL A 114 -9.23 17.05 -0.77
C VAL A 114 -8.04 16.23 -1.29
N ASN A 115 -6.87 16.87 -1.36
CA ASN A 115 -5.58 16.26 -1.72
C ASN A 115 -4.49 16.51 -0.66
N ASP A 116 -4.89 16.54 0.61
CA ASP A 116 -4.03 16.92 1.76
C ASP A 116 -2.78 16.07 1.95
N TYR A 117 -2.71 14.90 1.31
CA TYR A 117 -1.63 13.94 1.48
C TYR A 117 -0.65 13.89 0.30
N ASP A 118 -0.82 14.73 -0.73
CA ASP A 118 0.18 14.90 -1.79
C ASP A 118 1.58 15.11 -1.16
N GLY A 119 2.60 14.42 -1.69
CA GLY A 119 3.95 14.45 -1.13
C GLY A 119 4.20 13.46 0.03
N SER A 120 3.16 12.82 0.59
CA SER A 120 3.34 11.83 1.66
C SER A 120 3.84 10.50 1.10
N ALA A 121 4.64 9.76 1.86
CA ALA A 121 4.90 8.37 1.56
C ALA A 121 3.67 7.51 1.90
N GLU A 122 3.47 6.41 1.19
CA GLU A 122 2.39 5.46 1.47
C GLU A 122 2.93 4.04 1.60
N VAL A 123 2.35 3.28 2.52
CA VAL A 123 2.53 1.82 2.56
C VAL A 123 1.23 1.12 2.15
N GLY A 124 1.34 0.22 1.18
CA GLY A 124 0.21 -0.50 0.61
C GLY A 124 0.52 -1.96 0.31
N GLY A 125 -0.41 -2.62 -0.38
CA GLY A 125 -0.19 -3.96 -0.96
C GLY A 125 0.13 -5.07 0.04
N LEU A 126 -0.14 -4.87 1.34
CA LEU A 126 0.20 -5.85 2.37
C LEU A 126 -0.68 -7.09 2.22
N PHE A 127 -0.08 -8.18 1.76
CA PHE A 127 -0.74 -9.47 1.68
C PHE A 127 0.20 -10.60 2.08
N VAL A 128 -0.31 -11.50 2.90
CA VAL A 128 0.38 -12.73 3.28
C VAL A 128 -0.60 -13.88 3.17
N ARG A 129 -0.16 -14.98 2.55
CA ARG A 129 -0.96 -16.20 2.35
C ARG A 129 -1.54 -16.67 3.70
N PRO A 130 -2.80 -17.13 3.76
CA PRO A 130 -3.47 -17.53 5.01
C PRO A 130 -2.68 -18.48 5.91
N GLY A 131 -1.94 -19.45 5.34
CA GLY A 131 -1.12 -20.41 6.10
C GLY A 131 0.04 -19.80 6.91
N LEU A 132 0.36 -18.52 6.67
CA LEU A 132 1.35 -17.75 7.45
C LEU A 132 0.72 -16.62 8.27
N ARG A 133 -0.62 -16.52 8.32
CA ARG A 133 -1.32 -15.57 9.20
C ARG A 133 -1.24 -16.09 10.64
N GLY A 134 -0.83 -15.22 11.56
CA GLY A 134 -0.55 -15.59 12.96
C GLY A 134 0.91 -15.93 13.24
N VAL A 135 1.69 -16.25 12.20
CA VAL A 135 3.16 -16.29 12.27
C VAL A 135 3.68 -14.84 12.22
N ALA A 136 4.88 -14.57 12.75
CA ALA A 136 5.47 -13.22 12.74
C ALA A 136 5.64 -12.60 11.33
N GLY A 137 5.36 -13.34 10.24
CA GLY A 137 5.46 -12.90 8.85
C GLY A 137 4.69 -11.61 8.55
N GLY A 138 3.41 -11.51 8.93
CA GLY A 138 2.64 -10.27 8.70
C GLY A 138 3.27 -9.04 9.35
N ARG A 139 3.77 -9.20 10.59
CA ARG A 139 4.50 -8.15 11.32
C ARG A 139 5.85 -7.84 10.66
N LEU A 140 6.57 -8.86 10.21
CA LEU A 140 7.84 -8.71 9.51
C LEU A 140 7.66 -7.95 8.20
N MET A 141 6.73 -8.34 7.34
CA MET A 141 6.45 -7.62 6.08
C MET A 141 6.01 -6.19 6.35
N ALA A 142 5.12 -5.98 7.33
CA ALA A 142 4.67 -4.64 7.66
C ALA A 142 5.83 -3.74 8.11
N ARG A 143 6.68 -4.22 9.03
CA ARG A 143 7.83 -3.48 9.57
C ARG A 143 8.98 -3.31 8.57
N SER A 144 9.19 -4.27 7.68
CA SER A 144 10.24 -4.20 6.66
C SER A 144 10.09 -2.99 5.75
N ARG A 145 8.85 -2.59 5.46
CA ARG A 145 8.57 -1.36 4.69
C ARG A 145 9.06 -0.10 5.42
N TYR A 146 8.77 0.02 6.71
CA TYR A 146 9.26 1.16 7.51
C TYR A 146 10.78 1.13 7.70
N LEU A 147 11.38 -0.06 7.84
CA LEU A 147 12.85 -0.20 7.90
C LEU A 147 13.50 0.25 6.60
N PHE A 148 12.95 -0.14 5.45
CA PHE A 148 13.39 0.34 4.14
C PHE A 148 13.31 1.86 4.05
N MET A 149 12.17 2.44 4.46
CA MET A 149 12.00 3.90 4.48
C MET A 149 13.00 4.60 5.39
N ALA A 150 13.30 4.03 6.56
CA ALA A 150 14.28 4.58 7.49
C ALA A 150 15.70 4.55 6.92
N GLN A 151 16.08 3.47 6.22
CA GLN A 151 17.39 3.34 5.59
C GLN A 151 17.58 4.30 4.40
N HIS A 152 16.50 4.63 3.69
CA HIS A 152 16.50 5.48 2.49
C HIS A 152 15.67 6.75 2.73
N ARG A 153 15.86 7.39 3.88
CA ARG A 153 14.92 8.42 4.38
C ARG A 153 14.76 9.62 3.45
N ASP A 154 15.82 10.01 2.75
CA ASP A 154 15.85 11.11 1.76
C ASP A 154 14.87 10.89 0.60
N TRP A 155 14.39 9.67 0.44
CA TRP A 155 13.56 9.25 -0.69
C TRP A 155 12.05 9.41 -0.46
N PHE A 156 11.64 9.56 0.80
CA PHE A 156 10.24 9.44 1.23
C PHE A 156 9.70 10.76 1.78
N GLY A 157 8.40 10.99 1.57
CA GLY A 157 7.68 12.08 2.22
C GLY A 157 7.76 12.05 3.74
N ASP A 158 7.64 13.22 4.37
CA ASP A 158 7.75 13.36 5.84
C ASP A 158 6.62 12.69 6.61
N ARG A 159 5.46 12.53 5.97
CA ARG A 159 4.30 11.83 6.51
C ARG A 159 4.20 10.47 5.83
N VAL A 160 3.79 9.47 6.60
CA VAL A 160 3.51 8.13 6.08
C VAL A 160 2.04 7.83 6.28
N VAL A 161 1.34 7.51 5.20
CA VAL A 161 -0.07 7.14 5.21
C VAL A 161 -0.26 5.68 4.77
N SER A 162 -1.45 5.14 5.05
CA SER A 162 -1.85 3.83 4.55
C SER A 162 -3.36 3.84 4.34
N GLU A 163 -3.78 3.49 3.14
CA GLU A 163 -5.18 3.31 2.82
C GLU A 163 -5.60 1.87 3.12
N LEU A 164 -6.48 1.72 4.11
CA LEU A 164 -7.08 0.43 4.42
C LEU A 164 -8.30 0.24 3.53
N ARG A 165 -8.46 -0.98 3.03
CA ARG A 165 -9.63 -1.34 2.23
C ARG A 165 -10.90 -1.08 3.04
N GLY A 166 -11.85 -0.38 2.41
CA GLY A 166 -13.19 -0.22 2.94
C GLY A 166 -13.95 -1.55 3.00
N TYR A 167 -15.04 -1.56 3.75
CA TYR A 167 -15.96 -2.70 3.83
C TYR A 167 -16.70 -2.91 2.51
N GLN A 168 -16.91 -4.17 2.13
CA GLN A 168 -17.66 -4.58 0.95
C GLN A 168 -18.59 -5.73 1.36
N ASP A 169 -19.88 -5.62 1.05
CA ASP A 169 -20.85 -6.71 1.15
C ASP A 169 -20.61 -7.69 -0.01
N ILE A 170 -19.79 -8.73 0.19
CA ILE A 170 -19.54 -9.79 -0.79
C ILE A 170 -20.00 -11.13 -0.23
#